data_AF-A0A286II33-F1
#
_entry.id   AF-A0A286II33-F1
#
_cell.length_a   1.000
_cell.length_b   1.000
_cell.length_c   1.000
_cell.angle_alpha   90.00
_cell.angle_beta   90.00
_cell.angle_gamma   90.00
#
_symmetry.space_group_name_H-M   'P 1'
#
loop_
_entity.id
_entity.type
_entity.pdbx_description
1 polymer ?
#
loop_
_entity_poly.entity_id
_entity_poly.type
_entity_poly.pdbx_seq_one_letter_code
_entity_poly.pdbx_strand_id
1 'polypeptide(L)'
;MFEKITTLATASMILIAVSQPSLATTFQDKNLGGVNLTAWCQKTFGNQFKAKLIANNAGGWTCEQSAGNRRGILVSKACKLQYGNKAYKARALDQNDPYSWRCFSKIAVPTMKGVNLTAWCKKTYGSQFKAKLIAHNAGGWTCEQSAGNRRGILVSKACKLQYGSAAYKAKALDWNDPYSWKCLIR
;
A
#
# COMPACT_ATOMS: atom_id res chain seq x y z
N MET A 1 -50.82 -16.36 -58.33
CA MET A 1 -50.81 -17.05 -57.03
C MET A 1 -49.35 -17.33 -56.68
N PHE A 2 -48.68 -16.42 -55.97
CA PHE A 2 -47.30 -16.60 -55.48
C PHE A 2 -47.18 -15.83 -54.16
N GLU A 3 -47.04 -16.57 -53.06
CA GLU A 3 -46.95 -16.07 -51.68
C GLU A 3 -45.56 -15.46 -51.40
N LYS A 4 -45.55 -14.32 -50.70
CA LYS A 4 -44.34 -13.66 -50.20
C LYS A 4 -44.02 -14.16 -48.79
N ILE A 5 -42.86 -14.76 -48.62
CA ILE A 5 -42.31 -15.20 -47.33
C ILE A 5 -41.87 -13.95 -46.54
N THR A 6 -42.46 -13.76 -45.36
CA THR A 6 -42.09 -12.68 -44.42
C THR A 6 -41.11 -13.23 -43.40
N THR A 7 -39.86 -12.79 -43.43
CA THR A 7 -38.81 -13.20 -42.49
C THR A 7 -38.76 -12.24 -41.30
N LEU A 8 -39.04 -12.73 -40.09
CA LEU A 8 -38.89 -12.00 -38.83
C LEU A 8 -37.43 -12.07 -38.36
N ALA A 9 -36.76 -10.92 -38.25
CA ALA A 9 -35.42 -10.81 -37.68
C ALA A 9 -35.52 -10.53 -36.16
N THR A 10 -35.05 -11.46 -35.34
CA THR A 10 -34.94 -11.30 -33.89
C THR A 10 -33.62 -10.62 -33.53
N ALA A 11 -33.69 -9.40 -32.99
CA ALA A 11 -32.54 -8.65 -32.51
C ALA A 11 -32.12 -9.17 -31.11
N SER A 12 -31.03 -9.92 -31.04
CA SER A 12 -30.40 -10.31 -29.77
C SER A 12 -29.52 -9.17 -29.25
N MET A 13 -29.89 -8.56 -28.11
CA MET A 13 -29.03 -7.61 -27.39
C MET A 13 -27.99 -8.39 -26.57
N ILE A 14 -26.73 -8.34 -27.01
CA ILE A 14 -25.58 -8.85 -26.26
C ILE A 14 -25.19 -7.81 -25.20
N LEU A 15 -25.50 -8.10 -23.94
CA LEU A 15 -25.01 -7.34 -22.78
C LEU A 15 -23.53 -7.68 -22.55
N ILE A 16 -22.62 -6.81 -22.99
CA ILE A 16 -21.19 -6.91 -22.69
C ILE A 16 -20.99 -6.46 -21.24
N ALA A 17 -20.80 -7.41 -20.33
CA ALA A 17 -20.38 -7.13 -18.96
C ALA A 17 -18.96 -6.56 -18.97
N VAL A 18 -18.84 -5.25 -18.74
CA VAL A 18 -17.55 -4.58 -18.58
C VAL A 18 -16.98 -4.97 -17.21
N SER A 19 -16.03 -5.90 -17.20
CA SER A 19 -15.26 -6.24 -16.00
C SER A 19 -14.35 -5.06 -15.64
N GLN A 20 -14.74 -4.30 -14.62
CA GLN A 20 -13.86 -3.26 -14.08
C GLN A 20 -12.70 -3.92 -13.31
N PRO A 21 -11.44 -3.60 -13.61
CA PRO A 21 -10.31 -4.08 -12.82
C PRO A 21 -10.40 -3.46 -11.42
N SER A 22 -10.54 -4.30 -10.40
CA SER A 22 -10.41 -3.86 -9.01
C SER A 22 -8.97 -3.46 -8.74
N LEU A 23 -8.75 -2.20 -8.38
CA LEU A 23 -7.43 -1.72 -7.99
C LEU A 23 -7.12 -2.33 -6.61
N ALA A 24 -6.18 -3.27 -6.60
CA ALA A 24 -5.74 -3.91 -5.37
C ALA A 24 -5.04 -2.87 -4.48
N THR A 25 -5.61 -2.61 -3.30
CA THR A 25 -4.92 -1.84 -2.26
C THR A 25 -3.65 -2.58 -1.87
N THR A 26 -2.50 -1.92 -2.05
CA THR A 26 -1.23 -2.46 -1.60
C THR A 26 -1.10 -2.26 -0.10
N PHE A 27 -0.60 -3.27 0.59
CA PHE A 27 -0.42 -3.24 2.03
C PHE A 27 1.04 -3.47 2.38
N GLN A 28 1.48 -2.85 3.46
CA GLN A 28 2.82 -3.02 4.01
C GLN A 28 2.75 -3.38 5.49
N ASP A 29 3.81 -4.04 5.94
CA ASP A 29 4.02 -4.33 7.34
C ASP A 29 4.57 -3.10 8.06
N LYS A 30 3.85 -2.64 9.08
CA LYS A 30 4.38 -1.68 10.03
C LYS A 30 4.70 -2.38 11.34
N ASN A 31 5.99 -2.37 11.70
CA ASN A 31 6.48 -2.87 12.98
C ASN A 31 5.87 -2.05 14.14
N LEU A 32 5.21 -2.73 15.06
CA LEU A 32 4.61 -2.13 16.27
C LEU A 32 5.55 -2.15 17.47
N GLY A 33 6.64 -2.94 17.40
CA GLY A 33 7.59 -3.15 18.47
C GLY A 33 7.67 -4.61 18.91
N GLY A 34 8.40 -4.82 20.01
CA GLY A 34 8.52 -6.13 20.67
C GLY A 34 7.25 -6.55 21.39
N VAL A 35 7.29 -7.73 22.02
CA VAL A 35 6.13 -8.34 22.67
C VAL A 35 6.45 -8.71 24.12
N ASN A 36 5.53 -8.41 25.04
CA ASN A 36 5.63 -8.76 26.44
C ASN A 36 5.04 -10.16 26.65
N LEU A 37 5.90 -11.16 26.53
CA LEU A 37 5.54 -12.57 26.69
C LEU A 37 5.12 -12.89 28.14
N THR A 38 5.73 -12.25 29.14
CA THR A 38 5.35 -12.44 30.55
C THR A 38 3.93 -11.97 30.82
N ALA A 39 3.54 -10.80 30.34
CA ALA A 39 2.16 -10.31 30.48
C ALA A 39 1.15 -11.27 29.84
N TRP A 40 1.49 -11.86 28.68
CA TRP A 40 0.65 -12.88 28.06
C TRP A 40 0.55 -14.16 28.91
N CYS A 41 1.67 -14.64 29.46
CA CYS A 41 1.68 -15.80 30.36
C CYS A 41 0.80 -15.58 31.60
N GLN A 42 0.95 -14.42 32.23
CA GLN A 42 0.19 -14.05 33.42
C GLN A 42 -1.31 -13.93 33.12
N LYS A 43 -1.65 -13.28 32.01
CA LYS A 43 -3.06 -13.13 31.59
C LYS A 43 -3.72 -14.46 31.21
N THR A 44 -2.96 -15.39 30.62
CA THR A 44 -3.51 -16.65 30.09
C THR A 44 -3.55 -17.76 31.14
N PHE A 45 -2.54 -17.85 32.00
CA PHE A 45 -2.36 -18.97 32.92
C PHE A 45 -2.32 -18.57 34.40
N GLY A 46 -2.32 -17.27 34.72
CA GLY A 46 -2.28 -16.73 36.07
C GLY A 46 -0.94 -16.09 36.44
N ASN A 47 -0.95 -15.20 37.43
CA ASN A 47 0.16 -14.30 37.77
C ASN A 47 1.49 -15.00 38.12
N GLN A 48 1.42 -16.26 38.53
CA GLN A 48 2.56 -17.11 38.84
C GLN A 48 3.36 -17.58 37.61
N PHE A 49 2.81 -17.50 36.40
CA PHE A 49 3.53 -17.86 35.18
C PHE A 49 4.31 -16.66 34.63
N LYS A 50 5.58 -16.87 34.26
CA LYS A 50 6.43 -15.87 33.59
C LYS A 50 6.98 -16.42 32.28
N ALA A 51 7.38 -15.55 31.36
CA ALA A 51 8.09 -16.00 30.16
C ALA A 51 9.51 -16.43 30.55
N LYS A 52 9.90 -17.63 30.13
CA LYS A 52 11.22 -18.20 30.33
C LYS A 52 11.79 -18.63 28.99
N LEU A 53 13.07 -18.33 28.78
CA LEU A 53 13.84 -18.82 27.66
C LEU A 53 14.46 -20.17 28.03
N ILE A 54 14.14 -21.21 27.27
CA ILE A 54 14.63 -22.59 27.47
C ILE A 54 15.49 -23.09 26.30
N ALA A 55 15.53 -22.36 25.19
CA ALA A 55 16.44 -22.59 24.08
C ALA A 55 16.90 -21.25 23.51
N ASN A 56 18.14 -21.14 23.07
CA ASN A 56 18.72 -19.87 22.60
C ASN A 56 18.32 -19.57 21.13
N ASN A 57 17.02 -19.47 20.86
CA ASN A 57 16.45 -19.15 19.56
C ASN A 57 15.04 -18.56 19.71
N ALA A 58 14.47 -18.03 18.63
CA ALA A 58 13.14 -17.41 18.65
C ALA A 58 12.04 -18.36 19.17
N GLY A 59 12.11 -19.66 18.89
CA GLY A 59 11.15 -20.65 19.36
C GLY A 59 11.30 -21.04 20.84
N GLY A 60 12.37 -20.61 21.51
CA GLY A 60 12.74 -21.08 22.84
C GLY A 60 11.94 -20.51 24.01
N TRP A 61 10.89 -19.71 23.76
CA TRP A 61 10.10 -19.10 24.83
C TRP A 61 8.94 -19.98 25.29
N THR A 62 8.80 -20.13 26.60
CA THR A 62 7.68 -20.83 27.25
C THR A 62 7.14 -20.01 28.42
N CYS A 63 5.86 -20.19 28.75
CA CYS A 63 5.36 -19.78 30.05
C CYS A 63 5.77 -20.80 31.10
N GLU A 64 6.44 -20.37 32.15
CA GLU A 64 6.94 -21.22 33.22
C GLU A 64 6.41 -20.72 34.57
N GLN A 65 5.81 -21.63 35.35
CA GLN A 65 5.56 -21.42 36.79
C GLN A 65 6.68 -22.06 37.62
N SER A 66 7.15 -23.24 37.19
CA SER A 66 8.29 -23.97 37.73
C SER A 66 8.91 -24.83 36.62
N ALA A 67 10.12 -25.37 36.82
CA ALA A 67 10.82 -26.14 35.77
C ALA A 67 10.02 -27.32 35.20
N GLY A 68 9.16 -27.94 36.01
CA GLY A 68 8.26 -29.04 35.59
C GLY A 68 6.88 -28.58 35.09
N ASN A 69 6.56 -27.29 35.17
CA ASN A 69 5.26 -26.74 34.79
C ASN A 69 5.40 -25.63 33.74
N ARG A 70 5.44 -26.05 32.48
CA ARG A 70 5.62 -25.19 31.30
C ARG A 70 4.41 -25.24 30.36
N ARG A 71 4.14 -24.14 29.67
CA ARG A 71 3.10 -24.00 28.64
C ARG A 71 3.64 -23.25 27.42
N GLY A 72 3.18 -23.60 26.23
CA GLY A 72 3.61 -22.93 25.00
C GLY A 72 3.15 -21.47 24.94
N ILE A 73 3.89 -20.63 24.20
CA ILE A 73 3.51 -19.23 23.95
C ILE A 73 2.95 -19.05 22.54
N LEU A 74 1.75 -18.50 22.45
CA LEU A 74 1.18 -18.06 21.19
C LEU A 74 1.51 -16.58 20.97
N VAL A 75 2.67 -16.30 20.37
CA VAL A 75 3.19 -14.93 20.21
C VAL A 75 2.23 -14.03 19.43
N SER A 76 1.49 -14.57 18.45
CA SER A 76 0.44 -13.83 17.74
C SER A 76 -0.71 -13.38 18.66
N LYS A 77 -1.09 -14.19 19.66
CA LYS A 77 -2.08 -13.82 20.68
C LYS A 77 -1.48 -12.84 21.69
N ALA A 78 -0.20 -12.98 22.05
CA ALA A 78 0.50 -12.02 22.89
C ALA A 78 0.56 -10.62 22.24
N CYS A 79 0.84 -10.56 20.95
CA CYS A 79 0.79 -9.32 20.19
C CYS A 79 -0.62 -8.69 20.18
N LYS A 80 -1.67 -9.49 20.00
CA LYS A 80 -3.06 -9.01 20.07
C LYS A 80 -3.44 -8.52 21.46
N LEU A 81 -2.95 -9.17 22.52
CA LEU A 81 -3.17 -8.72 23.89
C LEU A 81 -2.52 -7.34 24.14
N GLN A 82 -1.29 -7.13 23.66
CA GLN A 82 -0.54 -5.90 23.91
C GLN A 82 -0.98 -4.73 23.02
N TYR A 83 -1.25 -4.97 21.74
CA TYR A 83 -1.52 -3.92 20.75
C TYR A 83 -2.97 -3.88 20.25
N GLY A 84 -3.83 -4.75 20.75
CA GLY A 84 -5.23 -4.88 20.32
C GLY A 84 -5.35 -5.31 18.85
N ASN A 85 -6.45 -4.89 18.22
CA ASN A 85 -6.77 -5.24 16.82
C ASN A 85 -5.78 -4.70 15.78
N LYS A 86 -4.86 -3.81 16.17
CA LYS A 86 -3.81 -3.32 15.27
C LYS A 86 -2.78 -4.41 14.96
N ALA A 87 -2.53 -5.34 15.90
CA ALA A 87 -1.64 -6.45 15.67
C ALA A 87 -2.35 -7.54 14.87
N TYR A 88 -1.91 -7.72 13.62
CA TYR A 88 -2.47 -8.74 12.73
C TYR A 88 -1.60 -9.99 12.66
N LYS A 89 -0.27 -9.84 12.85
CA LYS A 89 0.67 -10.95 12.90
C LYS A 89 1.85 -10.69 13.84
N ALA A 90 2.56 -11.76 14.15
CA ALA A 90 3.85 -11.73 14.84
C ALA A 90 4.87 -12.52 14.00
N ARG A 91 6.13 -12.08 13.98
CA ARG A 91 7.25 -12.90 13.47
C ARG A 91 8.53 -12.57 14.24
N ALA A 92 9.42 -13.56 14.31
CA ALA A 92 10.82 -13.34 14.61
C ALA A 92 11.48 -12.63 13.41
N LEU A 93 12.30 -11.61 13.66
CA LEU A 93 13.12 -10.99 12.62
C LEU A 93 14.35 -11.84 12.29
N ASP A 94 14.82 -12.61 13.28
CA ASP A 94 15.93 -13.55 13.18
C ASP A 94 15.59 -14.79 14.01
N GLN A 95 15.60 -15.97 13.40
CA GLN A 95 15.24 -17.22 14.08
C GLN A 95 16.26 -17.62 15.15
N ASN A 96 17.51 -17.16 15.05
CA ASN A 96 18.58 -17.47 16.00
C ASN A 96 18.63 -16.49 17.19
N ASP A 97 17.93 -15.35 17.10
CA ASP A 97 17.83 -14.40 18.20
C ASP A 97 16.48 -14.56 18.93
N PRO A 98 16.47 -15.02 20.20
CA PRO A 98 15.25 -15.15 20.98
C PRO A 98 14.51 -13.82 21.19
N TYR A 99 15.19 -12.68 21.13
CA TYR A 99 14.60 -11.35 21.37
C TYR A 99 14.10 -10.66 20.10
N SER A 100 14.18 -11.34 18.95
CA SER A 100 13.84 -10.77 17.65
C SER A 100 12.34 -10.74 17.34
N TRP A 101 11.49 -11.26 18.23
CA TRP A 101 10.03 -11.24 18.04
C TRP A 101 9.48 -9.82 17.93
N ARG A 102 8.70 -9.59 16.88
CA ARG A 102 8.00 -8.33 16.64
C ARG A 102 6.54 -8.54 16.29
N CYS A 103 5.73 -7.58 16.73
CA CYS A 103 4.33 -7.47 16.35
C CYS A 103 4.19 -6.55 15.15
N PHE A 104 3.28 -6.87 14.22
CA PHE A 104 3.07 -6.09 13.02
C PHE A 104 1.61 -5.69 12.86
N SER A 105 1.43 -4.48 12.33
CA SER A 105 0.16 -3.99 11.79
C SER A 105 0.21 -3.99 10.26
N LYS A 106 -0.96 -4.13 9.64
CA LYS A 106 -1.12 -4.06 8.19
C LYS A 106 -1.56 -2.64 7.85
N ILE A 107 -0.70 -1.87 7.21
CA ILE A 107 -1.04 -0.50 6.79
C ILE A 107 -1.30 -0.47 5.29
N ALA A 108 -2.38 0.20 4.88
CA ALA A 108 -2.62 0.48 3.48
C ALA A 108 -1.58 1.51 3.02
N VAL A 109 -0.88 1.20 1.94
CA VAL A 109 -0.02 2.15 1.26
C VAL A 109 -0.66 2.50 -0.08
N PRO A 110 -0.69 3.79 -0.45
CA PRO A 110 -1.25 4.16 -1.73
C PRO A 110 -0.37 3.60 -2.85
N THR A 111 -1.00 3.09 -3.90
CA THR A 111 -0.27 2.75 -5.11
C THR A 111 0.26 4.04 -5.73
N MET A 112 1.54 4.07 -6.05
CA MET A 112 2.21 5.26 -6.60
C MET A 112 2.71 4.96 -8.00
N LYS A 113 2.31 5.78 -8.98
CA LYS A 113 2.81 5.70 -10.37
C LYS A 113 3.40 7.04 -10.82
N GLY A 114 4.32 7.01 -11.79
CA GLY A 114 4.89 8.22 -12.37
C GLY A 114 3.86 9.03 -13.16
N VAL A 115 4.17 10.30 -13.45
CA VAL A 115 3.28 11.19 -14.20
C VAL A 115 3.94 11.66 -15.50
N ASN A 116 3.17 11.66 -16.60
CA ASN A 116 3.62 12.15 -17.89
C ASN A 116 3.23 13.62 -18.05
N LEU A 117 4.14 14.50 -17.64
CA LEU A 117 3.94 15.94 -17.69
C LEU A 117 3.87 16.46 -19.14
N THR A 118 4.62 15.86 -20.08
CA THR A 118 4.58 16.26 -21.49
C THR A 118 3.21 15.98 -22.12
N ALA A 119 2.61 14.83 -21.83
CA ALA A 119 1.25 14.52 -22.29
C ALA A 119 0.23 15.55 -21.76
N TRP A 120 0.36 15.94 -20.49
CA TRP A 120 -0.49 16.97 -19.91
C TRP A 120 -0.31 18.34 -20.58
N CYS A 121 0.94 18.76 -20.83
CA CYS A 121 1.25 20.00 -21.54
C CYS A 121 0.63 20.03 -22.94
N LYS A 122 0.82 18.95 -23.69
CA LYS A 122 0.26 18.81 -25.04
C LYS A 122 -1.26 18.89 -25.05
N LYS A 123 -1.91 18.21 -24.09
CA LYS A 123 -3.38 18.19 -23.99
C LYS A 123 -3.96 19.53 -23.55
N THR A 124 -3.26 20.25 -22.66
CA THR A 124 -3.77 21.48 -22.03
C THR A 124 -3.50 22.72 -22.89
N TYR A 125 -2.34 22.80 -23.53
CA TYR A 125 -1.89 24.00 -24.23
C TYR A 125 -1.61 23.79 -25.74
N GLY A 126 -1.71 22.56 -26.23
CA GLY A 126 -1.51 22.21 -27.65
C GLY A 126 -0.23 21.41 -27.90
N SER A 127 -0.18 20.71 -29.03
CA SER A 127 0.86 19.71 -29.38
C SER A 127 2.30 20.23 -29.37
N GLN A 128 2.46 21.54 -29.55
CA GLN A 128 3.73 22.28 -29.52
C GLN A 128 4.33 22.47 -28.11
N PHE A 129 3.55 22.29 -27.04
CA PHE A 129 4.06 22.39 -25.67
C PHE A 129 4.65 21.05 -25.19
N LYS A 130 5.78 21.11 -24.49
CA LYS A 130 6.39 19.96 -23.79
C LYS A 130 6.74 20.31 -22.35
N ALA A 131 6.88 19.30 -21.50
CA ALA A 131 7.40 19.53 -20.16
C ALA A 131 8.89 19.86 -20.23
N LYS A 132 9.29 20.92 -19.55
CA LYS A 132 10.67 21.37 -19.42
C LYS A 132 10.97 21.61 -17.95
N LEU A 133 12.12 21.13 -17.50
CA LEU A 133 12.65 21.43 -16.19
C LEU A 133 13.46 22.73 -16.26
N ILE A 134 13.09 23.72 -15.45
CA ILE A 134 13.72 25.05 -15.37
C ILE A 134 14.30 25.36 -13.99
N ALA A 135 14.09 24.48 -13.00
CA ALA A 135 14.72 24.56 -11.68
C ALA A 135 15.07 23.16 -11.17
N HIS A 136 16.03 23.04 -10.25
CA HIS A 136 16.54 21.76 -9.74
C HIS A 136 15.69 21.15 -8.62
N ASN A 137 14.37 21.32 -8.66
CA ASN A 137 13.45 20.83 -7.63
C ASN A 137 12.14 20.36 -8.24
N ALA A 138 11.30 19.69 -7.45
CA ALA A 138 10.00 19.19 -7.90
C ALA A 138 9.09 20.28 -8.47
N GLY A 139 9.19 21.53 -7.97
CA GLY A 139 8.43 22.66 -8.48
C GLY A 139 8.93 23.21 -9.83
N GLY A 140 10.10 22.78 -10.30
CA GLY A 140 10.78 23.34 -11.47
C GLY A 140 10.19 22.97 -12.83
N TRP A 141 9.10 22.22 -12.90
CA TRP A 141 8.50 21.80 -14.17
C TRP A 141 7.53 22.84 -14.73
N THR A 142 7.73 23.21 -15.99
CA THR A 142 6.85 24.08 -16.77
C THR A 142 6.46 23.40 -18.08
N CYS A 143 5.29 23.74 -18.61
CA CYS A 143 5.05 23.55 -20.03
C CYS A 143 5.77 24.65 -20.80
N GLU A 144 6.48 24.28 -21.84
CA GLU A 144 7.27 25.21 -22.66
C GLU A 144 7.00 24.92 -24.15
N GLN A 145 6.67 25.96 -24.90
CA GLN A 145 6.70 25.96 -26.37
C GLN A 145 8.01 26.58 -26.87
N SER A 146 8.47 27.65 -26.21
CA SER A 146 9.75 28.33 -26.42
C SER A 146 10.20 28.97 -25.10
N ALA A 147 11.47 29.40 -24.99
CA ALA A 147 12.00 29.95 -23.73
C ALA A 147 11.20 31.15 -23.18
N GLY A 148 10.56 31.94 -24.06
CA GLY A 148 9.68 33.06 -23.69
C GLY A 148 8.21 32.69 -23.50
N ASN A 149 7.80 31.46 -23.86
CA ASN A 149 6.41 31.01 -23.75
C ASN A 149 6.30 29.77 -22.85
N ARG A 150 6.16 30.04 -21.54
CA ARG A 150 6.04 29.06 -20.47
C ARG A 150 4.68 29.15 -19.78
N ARG A 151 4.16 28.00 -19.32
CA ARG A 151 2.90 27.87 -18.57
C ARG A 151 3.08 26.87 -17.44
N GLY A 152 2.50 27.15 -16.28
CA GLY A 152 2.63 26.30 -15.10
C GLY A 152 2.06 24.89 -15.31
N ILE A 153 2.59 23.93 -14.56
CA ILE A 153 2.09 22.55 -14.52
C ILE A 153 1.26 22.30 -13.27
N LEU A 154 0.03 21.84 -13.47
CA LEU A 154 -0.81 21.33 -12.38
C LEU A 154 -0.68 19.81 -12.31
N VAL A 155 0.31 19.32 -11.56
CA VAL A 155 0.63 17.88 -11.51
C VAL A 155 -0.56 17.03 -11.04
N SER A 156 -1.41 17.56 -10.14
CA SER A 156 -2.65 16.90 -9.74
C SER A 156 -3.63 16.71 -10.90
N LYS A 157 -3.74 17.69 -11.81
CA LYS A 157 -4.54 17.57 -13.04
C LYS A 157 -3.87 16.65 -14.06
N ALA A 158 -2.54 16.65 -14.15
CA ALA A 158 -1.79 15.70 -14.98
C ALA A 158 -2.04 14.25 -14.55
N CYS A 159 -2.01 13.98 -13.25
CA CYS A 159 -2.34 12.67 -12.70
C CYS A 159 -3.78 12.26 -13.03
N LYS A 160 -4.76 13.16 -12.86
CA LYS A 160 -6.16 12.89 -13.21
C LYS A 160 -6.36 12.68 -14.71
N LEU A 161 -5.63 13.40 -15.56
CA LEU A 161 -5.68 13.19 -17.01
C LEU A 161 -5.17 11.78 -17.37
N GLN A 162 -4.09 11.33 -16.73
CA GLN A 162 -3.44 10.06 -17.07
C GLN A 162 -4.12 8.83 -16.47
N TYR A 163 -4.63 8.93 -15.24
CA TYR A 163 -5.18 7.79 -14.49
C TYR A 163 -6.67 7.93 -14.17
N GLY A 164 -7.34 8.98 -14.65
CA GLY A 164 -8.76 9.20 -14.39
C GLY A 164 -9.08 9.42 -12.92
N SER A 165 -10.26 8.96 -12.50
CA SER A 165 -10.77 9.07 -11.13
C SER A 165 -9.96 8.26 -10.10
N ALA A 166 -9.15 7.28 -10.55
CA ALA A 166 -8.27 6.52 -9.66
C ALA A 166 -7.19 7.42 -9.04
N ALA A 167 -6.68 8.41 -9.78
CA ALA A 167 -5.74 9.39 -9.25
C ALA A 167 -6.44 10.43 -8.37
N TYR A 168 -6.25 10.31 -7.06
CA TYR A 168 -6.86 11.22 -6.09
C TYR A 168 -5.90 12.30 -5.59
N LYS A 169 -4.59 12.09 -5.72
CA LYS A 169 -3.56 13.05 -5.27
C LYS A 169 -2.28 12.94 -6.10
N ALA A 170 -1.58 14.06 -6.22
CA ALA A 170 -0.18 14.09 -6.66
C ALA A 170 0.72 14.47 -5.48
N LYS A 171 1.91 13.89 -5.40
CA LYS A 171 2.89 14.17 -4.35
C LYS A 171 4.31 14.09 -4.92
N ALA A 172 5.14 15.09 -4.62
CA ALA A 172 6.59 14.98 -4.73
C ALA A 172 7.11 14.20 -3.53
N LEU A 173 7.80 13.08 -3.75
CA LEU A 173 8.34 12.27 -2.66
C LEU A 173 9.58 12.91 -2.02
N ASP A 174 10.33 13.67 -2.80
CA ASP A 174 11.46 14.48 -2.38
C ASP A 174 11.40 15.81 -3.13
N TRP A 175 11.32 16.93 -2.42
CA TRP A 175 11.21 18.24 -3.05
C TRP A 175 12.48 18.62 -3.82
N ASN A 176 13.64 18.12 -3.41
CA ASN A 176 14.92 18.42 -4.04
C ASN A 176 15.20 17.53 -5.27
N ASP A 177 14.40 16.48 -5.48
CA ASP A 177 14.45 15.67 -6.69
C ASP A 177 13.31 16.08 -7.66
N PRO A 178 13.63 16.69 -8.82
CA PRO A 178 12.62 17.05 -9.80
C PRO A 178 11.83 15.86 -10.36
N TYR A 179 12.36 14.64 -10.29
CA TYR A 179 11.73 13.44 -10.82
C TYR A 179 10.89 12.66 -9.80
N SER A 180 10.73 13.21 -8.59
CA SER A 180 10.07 12.53 -7.46
C SER A 180 8.54 12.57 -7.50
N TRP A 181 7.93 13.22 -8.50
CA TRP A 181 6.48 13.29 -8.62
C TRP A 181 5.83 11.92 -8.83
N LYS A 182 4.87 11.61 -7.97
CA LYS A 182 4.01 10.44 -8.07
C LYS A 182 2.54 10.81 -8.04
N CYS A 183 1.76 10.10 -8.85
CA CYS A 183 0.32 10.01 -8.73
C CYS A 183 -0.02 8.93 -7.72
N LEU A 184 -0.72 9.33 -6.66
CA LEU A 184 -1.31 8.40 -5.70
C LEU A 184 -2.66 7.96 -6.26
N ILE A 185 -2.77 6.65 -6.49
CA ILE A 185 -3.97 6.03 -7.05
C ILE A 185 -4.60 5.09 -6.03
N ARG A 186 -5.94 5.04 -6.03
CA ARG A 186 -6.72 4.06 -5.28
C ARG A 186 -6.75 2.73 -6.01
#